data_AF-A0A3B8Z4S6-F1
#
_entry.id   AF-A0A3B8Z4S6-F1
#
_cell.length_a   1.000
_cell.length_b   1.000
_cell.length_c   1.000
_cell.angle_alpha   90.00
_cell.angle_beta   90.00
_cell.angle_gamma   90.00
#
_symmetry.space_group_name_H-M   'P 1'
#
loop_
_entity.id
_entity.type
_entity.pdbx_description
1 polymer ?
#
loop_
_entity_poly.entity_id
_entity_poly.type
_entity_poly.pdbx_seq_one_letter_code
_entity_poly.pdbx_strand_id
1 'polypeptide(L)' 'MRVLIIKVSSLGDIIHTLPAVTDAHLAHRSLVFDWVVEENFVEVPGWHPAVNQVIPVAIRRWR' A
#
# COMPACT_ATOMS: atom_id res chain seq x y z
N MET A 1 0.44 -14.75 -7.11
CA MET A 1 0.21 -14.79 -5.64
C MET A 1 -0.24 -13.40 -5.21
N ARG A 2 -1.14 -13.29 -4.23
CA ARG A 2 -1.67 -12.00 -3.76
C ARG A 2 -1.15 -11.69 -2.36
N VAL A 3 -0.70 -10.45 -2.15
CA VAL A 3 -0.09 -9.98 -0.90
C VAL A 3 -0.89 -8.80 -0.36
N LEU A 4 -1.20 -8.83 0.93
CA LEU A 4 -1.83 -7.71 1.63
C LEU A 4 -0.77 -6.92 2.39
N ILE A 5 -0.63 -5.64 2.09
CA ILE A 5 0.24 -4.71 2.83
C ILE A 5 -0.59 -4.06 3.93
N ILE A 6 -0.15 -4.21 5.18
CA ILE A 6 -0.67 -3.45 6.32
C ILE A 6 0.38 -2.40 6.69
N LYS A 7 0.28 -1.23 6.06
CA LYS A 7 1.12 -0.07 6.37
C LYS A 7 0.23 1.16 6.33
N VAL A 8 -0.31 1.49 7.49
CA VAL A 8 -1.50 2.33 7.64
C VAL A 8 -1.17 3.83 7.67
N SER A 9 -0.04 4.21 8.26
CA SER A 9 0.39 5.59 8.57
C SER A 9 1.90 5.58 8.88
N SER A 10 2.62 6.71 8.84
CA SER A 10 2.26 8.06 8.34
C SER A 10 2.62 8.26 6.86
N LEU A 11 2.46 9.46 6.28
CA LEU A 11 2.79 9.70 4.86
C LEU A 11 4.20 9.21 4.47
N GLY A 12 5.22 9.54 5.25
CA GLY A 12 6.61 9.13 4.99
C GLY A 12 6.78 7.61 5.00
N ASP A 13 6.11 6.91 5.93
CA ASP A 13 6.10 5.46 6.00
C ASP A 13 5.50 4.81 4.74
N ILE A 14 4.44 5.40 4.18
CA ILE A 14 3.78 4.89 2.98
C ILE A 14 4.68 5.08 1.76
N ILE A 15 5.24 6.29 1.60
CA ILE A 15 6.18 6.60 0.50
C ILE A 15 7.40 5.67 0.55
N HIS A 16 7.99 5.47 1.74
CA HIS A 16 9.15 4.60 1.91
C HIS A 16 8.84 3.10 1.72
N THR A 17 7.56 2.71 1.66
CA THR A 17 7.17 1.32 1.36
C THR A 17 7.09 1.05 -0.15
N LEU A 18 6.91 2.07 -0.99
CA LEU A 18 6.80 1.89 -2.45
C LEU A 18 8.03 1.19 -3.08
N PRO A 19 9.29 1.50 -2.71
CA PRO A 19 10.44 0.77 -3.22
C PRO A 19 10.41 -0.74 -2.94
N ALA A 20 9.91 -1.16 -1.77
CA ALA A 20 9.78 -2.57 -1.46
C ALA A 20 8.75 -3.28 -2.36
N VAL A 21 7.68 -2.56 -2.76
CA VAL A 21 6.70 -3.07 -3.74
C VAL A 21 7.35 -3.19 -5.13
N THR A 22 8.16 -2.21 -5.53
CA THR A 22 8.96 -2.28 -6.76
C THR A 22 9.85 -3.51 -6.76
N ASP A 23 10.68 -3.68 -5.73
CA ASP A 23 11.65 -4.78 -5.63
C ASP A 23 10.96 -6.15 -5.69
N ALA A 24 9.88 -6.32 -4.93
CA ALA A 24 9.10 -7.55 -4.94
C ALA A 24 8.47 -7.83 -6.31
N HIS A 25 7.91 -6.80 -6.96
CA HIS A 25 7.34 -6.94 -8.30
C HIS A 25 8.42 -7.22 -9.37
N LEU A 26 9.61 -6.64 -9.25
CA LEU A 26 10.75 -6.93 -10.14
C LEU A 26 11.21 -8.39 -10.01
N ALA A 27 11.32 -8.89 -8.77
CA ALA A 27 11.71 -10.28 -8.51
C ALA A 27 10.63 -11.29 -8.92
N HIS A 28 9.36 -10.94 -8.74
CA HIS A 28 8.21 -11.80 -9.01
C HIS A 28 7.06 -11.01 -9.66
N ARG A 29 7.05 -11.00 -11.00
CA ARG A 29 6.09 -10.23 -11.81
C ARG A 29 4.62 -10.63 -11.62
N SER A 30 4.35 -11.82 -11.10
CA SER A 30 2.99 -12.33 -10.82
C SER A 30 2.46 -11.95 -9.43
N LEU A 31 3.20 -11.14 -8.66
CA LEU A 31 2.71 -10.57 -7.41
C LEU A 31 1.73 -9.44 -7.69
N VAL A 32 0.62 -9.49 -6.96
CA VAL A 32 -0.40 -8.45 -6.93
C VAL A 32 -0.57 -8.01 -5.48
N PHE A 33 -0.57 -6.70 -5.25
CA PHE A 33 -0.66 -6.12 -3.92
C PHE A 33 -2.02 -5.47 -3.69
N ASP A 34 -2.63 -5.75 -2.55
CA ASP A 34 -3.68 -4.91 -1.99
C ASP A 34 -3.12 -4.22 -0.73
N TRP A 35 -3.60 -3.03 -0.39
CA TRP A 35 -2.96 -2.21 0.64
C TRP A 35 -3.97 -1.54 1.58
N VAL A 36 -3.87 -1.83 2.87
CA VAL A 36 -4.63 -1.17 3.95
C VAL A 36 -3.94 0.12 4.39
N VAL A 37 -4.61 1.26 4.26
CA VAL A 37 -4.05 2.59 4.52
C VAL A 37 -5.07 3.52 5.19
N GLU A 38 -4.61 4.49 6.00
CA GLU A 38 -5.49 5.57 6.49
C GLU A 38 -6.13 6.32 5.32
N GLU A 39 -7.40 6.72 5.47
CA GLU A 39 -8.19 7.42 4.46
C GLU A 39 -7.51 8.70 3.93
N ASN A 40 -6.72 9.38 4.77
CA ASN A 40 -5.99 10.59 4.40
C ASN A 40 -4.84 10.35 3.41
N PHE A 41 -4.46 9.09 3.18
CA PHE A 41 -3.32 8.72 2.35
C PHE A 41 -3.67 7.71 1.24
N VAL A 42 -4.95 7.53 0.90
CA VAL A 42 -5.44 6.53 -0.06
C VAL A 42 -4.86 6.66 -1.46
N GLU A 43 -4.49 7.87 -1.87
CA GLU A 43 -3.93 8.09 -3.21
C GLU A 43 -2.52 7.51 -3.36
N VAL A 44 -1.72 7.52 -2.28
CA VAL A 44 -0.28 7.23 -2.35
C VAL A 44 0.01 5.79 -2.77
N PRO A 45 -0.63 4.74 -2.20
CA PRO A 45 -0.46 3.38 -2.69
C PRO A 45 -0.87 3.22 -4.17
N GLY A 46 -1.88 3.96 -4.62
CA GLY A 46 -2.39 3.91 -5.99
C GLY A 46 -1.41 4.41 -7.06
N TRP A 47 -0.35 5.13 -6.67
CA TRP A 47 0.69 5.56 -7.61
C TRP A 47 1.57 4.42 -8.12
N HIS A 48 1.58 3.27 -7.43
CA HIS A 48 2.41 2.14 -7.83
C HIS A 48 1.61 1.12 -8.65
N PRO A 49 2.05 0.75 -9.87
CA PRO A 49 1.25 -0.07 -10.80
C PRO A 49 1.00 -1.51 -10.33
N ALA A 50 1.81 -2.03 -9.40
CA ALA A 50 1.60 -3.35 -8.81
C ALA A 50 0.53 -3.37 -7.70
N VAL A 51 0.01 -2.21 -7.29
CA VAL A 51 -1.08 -2.10 -6.31
C VAL A 51 -2.42 -2.17 -7.05
N ASN A 52 -3.23 -3.15 -6.70
CA ASN A 52 -4.50 -3.48 -7.35
C ASN A 52 -5.73 -2.95 -6.59
N GLN A 53 -5.72 -2.97 -5.26
CA GLN A 53 -6.77 -2.37 -4.44
C GLN A 53 -6.15 -1.59 -3.27
N VAL A 54 -6.73 -0.42 -3.00
CA VAL A 54 -6.46 0.35 -1.79
C VAL A 54 -7.67 0.22 -0.87
N ILE A 55 -7.41 -0.19 0.37
CA ILE A 55 -8.43 -0.49 1.38
C ILE A 55 -8.33 0.60 2.46
N PRO A 56 -9.20 1.62 2.43
CA PRO A 56 -9.16 2.70 3.40
C PRO A 56 -9.61 2.22 4.78
N VAL A 57 -8.91 2.69 5.81
CA VAL A 57 -9.33 2.64 7.22
C VAL A 57 -9.32 4.03 7.82
N ALA A 58 -10.05 4.25 8.90
CA ALA A 58 -10.12 5.55 9.57
C ALA A 58 -9.91 5.38 11.07
N ILE A 59 -8.82 4.70 11.46
CA ILE A 59 -8.53 4.35 12.86
C ILE A 59 -8.43 5.61 13.71
N ARG A 60 -7.92 6.71 13.13
CA ARG A 60 -7.86 8.02 13.82
C ARG A 60 -9.23 8.60 14.14
N ARG A 61 -10.25 8.39 13.29
CA ARG A 61 -11.63 8.86 13.52
C ARG A 61 -12.41 7.92 14.45
N TRP A 62 -12.11 6.63 14.45
CA TRP A 62 -12.81 5.64 15.27
C TRP A 62 -12.44 5.69 16.75
N ARG A 63 -11.28 6.28 17.06
CA ARG A 63 -10.86 6.59 18.43
C ARG A 63 -11.59 7.82 18.96
#